data_AF-A0A662UTC8-F1
#
_entry.id   AF-A0A662UTC8-F1
#
_cell.length_a   1.000
_cell.length_b   1.000
_cell.length_c   1.000
_cell.angle_alpha   90.00
_cell.angle_beta   90.00
_cell.angle_gamma   90.00
#
_symmetry.space_group_name_H-M   'P 1'
#
loop_
_entity.id
_entity.type
_entity.pdbx_description
1 polymer ?
#
loop_
_entity_poly.entity_id
_entity_poly.type
_entity_poly.pdbx_seq_one_letter_code
_entity_poly.pdbx_strand_id
1 'polypeptide(L)'
;MRWLTEYLETVDLRSKPSGCSQHPLVKLKKLINQLREGGAIRVVTDERVIPVKTIEVIAKKKGLSLEIVSREGNVVEVYLKK
;
A
#
# COMPACT_ATOMS: atom_id res chain seq x y z
N MET A 1 -15.46 -21.98 1.73
CA MET A 1 -14.63 -21.13 2.60
C MET A 1 -14.56 -19.75 1.97
N ARG A 2 -15.34 -18.80 2.48
CA ARG A 2 -15.47 -17.44 1.94
C ARG A 2 -14.58 -16.55 2.80
N TRP A 3 -13.34 -16.32 2.36
CA TRP A 3 -12.48 -15.33 3.00
C TRP A 3 -13.02 -13.96 2.59
N LEU A 4 -13.90 -13.41 3.43
CA LEU A 4 -14.27 -12.00 3.35
C LEU A 4 -13.03 -11.23 3.79
N THR A 5 -12.35 -10.58 2.86
CA THR A 5 -11.41 -9.52 3.23
C THR A 5 -12.24 -8.40 3.87
N GLU A 6 -12.44 -8.49 5.18
CA GLU A 6 -13.35 -7.62 5.94
C GLU A 6 -12.87 -6.16 6.03
N TYR A 7 -11.63 -5.88 5.61
CA TYR A 7 -11.08 -4.53 5.64
C TYR A 7 -10.16 -4.28 4.44
N LEU A 8 -10.62 -3.44 3.52
CA LEU A 8 -9.87 -3.00 2.34
C LEU A 8 -9.68 -1.48 2.39
N GLU A 9 -8.59 -1.03 3.03
CA GLU A 9 -8.24 0.39 2.99
C GLU A 9 -7.48 0.71 1.71
N THR A 10 -7.89 1.76 1.01
CA THR A 10 -7.21 2.21 -0.21
C THR A 10 -6.37 3.44 0.08
N VAL A 11 -5.09 3.37 -0.30
CA VAL A 11 -4.16 4.49 -0.29
C VAL A 11 -3.64 4.77 -1.69
N ASP A 12 -3.85 6.01 -2.11
CA ASP A 12 -3.23 6.54 -3.31
C ASP A 12 -1.99 7.34 -2.91
N LEU A 13 -0.84 6.92 -3.44
CA LEU A 13 0.46 7.56 -3.24
C LEU A 13 0.87 8.43 -4.44
N ARG A 14 0.01 8.57 -5.47
CA ARG A 14 0.31 9.32 -6.69
C ARG A 14 0.14 10.82 -6.48
N SER A 15 -0.81 11.24 -5.65
CA SER A 15 -1.02 12.65 -5.33
C SER A 15 -0.26 13.07 -4.06
N LYS A 16 0.69 14.00 -4.22
CA LYS A 16 1.26 14.77 -3.12
C LYS A 16 0.22 15.84 -2.75
N PRO A 17 -0.46 15.79 -1.60
CA PRO A 17 -1.33 16.89 -1.22
C PRO A 17 -0.47 18.16 -1.09
N SER A 18 -0.92 19.27 -1.67
CA SER A 18 -0.33 20.61 -1.54
C SER A 18 -0.41 21.06 -0.07
N GLY A 19 0.47 20.52 0.76
CA GLY A 19 0.42 20.69 2.21
C GLY A 19 1.42 19.77 2.88
N CYS A 20 2.47 20.35 3.44
CA CYS A 20 3.69 19.69 3.93
C CYS A 20 3.51 18.85 5.21
N SER A 21 2.40 18.12 5.41
CA SER A 21 2.09 17.56 6.74
C SER A 21 2.19 16.06 6.93
N GLN A 22 2.41 15.22 5.89
CA GLN A 22 2.87 13.83 6.12
C GLN A 22 3.24 13.15 4.79
N HIS A 23 4.46 12.64 4.69
CA HIS A 23 4.92 11.88 3.52
C HIS A 23 3.97 10.69 3.26
N PRO A 24 3.62 10.35 2.01
CA PRO A 24 2.69 9.27 1.68
C PRO A 24 3.07 7.92 2.34
N LEU A 25 4.37 7.70 2.52
CA LEU A 25 4.93 6.56 3.22
C LEU A 25 4.60 6.50 4.72
N VAL A 26 4.41 7.65 5.39
CA VAL A 26 4.02 7.71 6.80
C VAL A 26 2.58 7.25 6.96
N LYS A 27 1.68 7.68 6.07
CA LYS A 27 0.30 7.19 6.03
C LYS A 27 0.28 5.68 5.80
N LEU A 28 1.04 5.19 4.82
CA LEU A 28 1.17 3.76 4.56
C LEU A 28 1.66 2.97 5.80
N LYS A 29 2.72 3.44 6.46
CA LYS A 29 3.24 2.80 7.69
C LYS A 29 2.20 2.76 8.81
N LYS A 30 1.42 3.84 8.97
CA LYS A 30 0.35 3.90 9.97
C LYS A 30 -0.74 2.87 9.67
N LEU A 31 -1.20 2.78 8.42
CA LEU A 31 -2.19 1.79 8.00
C LEU A 31 -1.69 0.36 8.18
N ILE A 32 -0.44 0.07 7.77
CA ILE A 32 0.17 -1.25 7.97
C ILE A 32 0.21 -1.64 9.46
N ASN A 33 0.51 -0.69 10.35
CA ASN A 33 0.49 -0.94 11.79
C ASN A 33 -0.94 -1.13 12.34
N GLN A 34 -1.94 -0.47 11.77
CA GLN A 34 -3.36 -0.62 12.17
C GLN A 34 -4.04 -1.82 11.53
N LEU A 35 -3.44 -2.42 10.49
CA LEU A 35 -3.97 -3.58 9.79
C LEU A 35 -4.00 -4.78 10.75
N ARG A 36 -5.20 -5.35 10.88
CA ARG A 36 -5.45 -6.60 11.60
C ARG A 36 -5.12 -7.81 10.72
N GLU A 37 -4.89 -8.96 11.33
CA GLU A 37 -4.69 -10.23 10.61
C GLU A 37 -5.92 -10.53 9.72
N GLY A 38 -5.66 -10.92 8.47
CA GLY A 38 -6.72 -11.13 7.46
C GLY A 38 -7.18 -9.86 6.73
N GLY A 39 -6.65 -8.68 7.09
CA GLY A 39 -6.89 -7.43 6.38
C GLY A 39 -6.03 -7.26 5.14
N ALA A 40 -6.49 -6.42 4.21
CA ALA A 40 -5.70 -6.01 3.05
C ALA A 40 -5.70 -4.49 2.86
N ILE A 41 -4.60 -3.94 2.36
CA ILE A 41 -4.49 -2.53 1.98
C ILE A 41 -4.23 -2.46 0.49
N ARG A 42 -5.10 -1.77 -0.25
CA ARG A 42 -4.86 -1.40 -1.65
C ARG A 42 -3.94 -0.20 -1.70
N VAL A 43 -2.82 -0.31 -2.38
CA VAL A 43 -1.86 0.78 -2.56
C VAL A 43 -1.68 1.04 -4.04
N VAL A 44 -2.00 2.26 -4.46
CA VAL A 44 -1.76 2.72 -5.83
C VAL A 44 -0.56 3.66 -5.79
N THR A 45 0.49 3.32 -6.54
CA THR A 45 1.74 4.09 -6.60
C THR A 45 2.12 4.39 -8.03
N ASP A 46 2.89 5.46 -8.24
CA ASP A 46 3.56 5.71 -9.51
C ASP A 46 5.05 5.43 -9.34
N GLU A 47 5.64 4.56 -10.18
CA GLU A 47 7.05 4.19 -10.12
C GLU A 47 8.01 5.37 -10.27
N ARG A 48 7.57 6.48 -10.88
CA ARG A 48 8.37 7.71 -10.98
C ARG A 48 8.44 8.49 -9.67
N VAL A 49 7.48 8.27 -8.77
CA VAL A 49 7.38 8.96 -7.47
C VAL A 49 7.85 8.05 -6.34
N ILE A 50 7.24 6.86 -6.24
CA ILE A 50 7.56 5.83 -5.25
C ILE A 50 7.62 4.48 -5.98
N PRO A 51 8.82 3.89 -6.14
CA PRO A 51 8.96 2.59 -6.78
C PRO A 51 8.29 1.51 -5.94
N VAL A 52 7.66 0.55 -6.61
CA VAL A 52 6.94 -0.56 -5.93
C VAL A 52 7.86 -1.35 -5.00
N LYS A 53 9.16 -1.43 -5.34
CA LYS A 53 10.19 -2.08 -4.54
C LYS A 53 10.36 -1.44 -3.16
N THR A 54 10.17 -0.13 -3.03
CA THR A 54 10.18 0.56 -1.73
C THR A 54 9.01 0.11 -0.87
N ILE A 55 7.82 -0.04 -1.47
CA ILE A 55 6.61 -0.53 -0.80
C ILE A 55 6.82 -1.99 -0.35
N GLU A 56 7.40 -2.83 -1.22
CA GLU A 56 7.72 -4.22 -0.91
C GLU A 56 8.67 -4.33 0.30
N VAL A 57 9.73 -3.54 0.35
CA VAL A 57 10.69 -3.53 1.46
C VAL A 57 10.01 -3.12 2.77
N ILE A 58 9.12 -2.13 2.74
CA ILE A 58 8.37 -1.70 3.92
C ILE A 58 7.42 -2.79 4.39
N ALA A 59 6.70 -3.44 3.46
CA ALA A 59 5.78 -4.53 3.74
C ALA A 59 6.50 -5.74 4.35
N LYS A 60 7.59 -6.20 3.73
CA LYS A 60 8.43 -7.29 4.23
C LYS A 60 8.98 -7.02 5.63
N LYS A 61 9.46 -5.80 5.89
CA LYS A 61 9.91 -5.38 7.24
C LYS A 61 8.83 -5.47 8.30
N LYS A 62 7.56 -5.51 7.91
CA LYS A 62 6.39 -5.57 8.79
C LYS A 62 5.70 -6.93 8.78
N GLY A 63 6.23 -7.91 8.04
CA GLY A 63 5.65 -9.25 7.91
C GLY A 63 4.43 -9.32 6.99
N LEU A 64 4.22 -8.31 6.12
CA LEU A 64 3.12 -8.31 5.17
C LEU A 64 3.56 -8.89 3.82
N SER A 65 2.62 -9.54 3.16
CA SER A 65 2.77 -10.01 1.77
C SER A 65 2.30 -8.92 0.80
N LEU A 66 3.08 -8.68 -0.25
CA LEU A 66 2.73 -7.76 -1.33
C LEU A 66 2.30 -8.56 -2.55
N GLU A 67 1.16 -8.22 -3.14
CA GLU A 67 0.63 -8.80 -4.37
C GLU A 67 0.37 -7.68 -5.38
N ILE A 68 0.95 -7.77 -6.58
CA ILE A 68 0.69 -6.78 -7.64
C ILE A 68 -0.63 -7.14 -8.32
N VAL A 69 -1.57 -6.20 -8.29
CA VAL A 69 -2.94 -6.36 -8.81
C VAL A 69 -3.01 -5.92 -10.25
N SER A 70 -2.36 -4.80 -10.55
CA SER A 70 -2.36 -4.22 -11.88
C SER A 70 -1.13 -3.34 -12.10
N ARG A 71 -0.70 -3.25 -13.34
CA ARG A 71 0.38 -2.37 -13.78
C ARG A 71 -0.03 -1.70 -15.08
N GLU A 72 -0.26 -0.40 -15.02
CA GLU A 72 -0.64 0.41 -16.17
C GLU A 72 0.41 1.52 -16.37
N GLY A 73 1.33 1.28 -17.30
CA GLY A 73 2.47 2.18 -17.53
C GLY A 73 3.35 2.32 -16.28
N ASN A 74 3.42 3.54 -15.72
CA ASN A 74 4.18 3.83 -14.51
C ASN A 74 3.34 3.67 -13.24
N VAL A 75 2.02 3.51 -13.36
CA VAL A 75 1.14 3.32 -12.21
C VAL A 75 1.05 1.84 -11.88
N VAL A 76 1.41 1.50 -10.66
CA VAL A 76 1.35 0.13 -10.13
C VAL A 76 0.38 0.10 -8.98
N GLU A 77 -0.52 -0.87 -9.03
CA GLU A 77 -1.46 -1.16 -7.98
C GLU A 77 -1.08 -2.46 -7.28
N VAL A 78 -0.97 -2.41 -5.95
CA VAL A 78 -0.59 -3.54 -5.12
C VAL A 78 -1.53 -3.72 -3.94
N TYR A 79 -1.76 -4.97 -3.54
CA TYR A 79 -2.37 -5.32 -2.27
C TYR A 79 -1.31 -5.71 -1.26
N LEU A 80 -1.37 -5.10 -0.07
CA LEU A 80 -0.62 -5.54 1.10
C LEU A 80 -1.54 -6.37 1.98
N LYS A 81 -1.22 -7.64 2.18
CA LYS A 81 -1.99 -8.58 3.00
C LYS A 81 -1.21 -8.89 4.28
N LYS A 82 -1.91 -8.99 5.40
CA LYS A 82 -1.34 -9.37 6.69
C LYS A 82 -1.88 -10.70 7.16
#